data_AF-A0A2H0V2Q1-F1
#
_entry.id   AF-A0A2H0V2Q1-F1
#
_cell.length_a   1.000
_cell.length_b   1.000
_cell.length_c   1.000
_cell.angle_alpha   90.00
_cell.angle_beta   90.00
_cell.angle_gamma   90.00
#
_symmetry.space_group_name_H-M   'P 1'
#
loop_
_entity.id
_entity.type
_entity.pdbx_description
1 polymer ?
#
loop_
_entity_poly.entity_id
_entity_poly.type
_entity_poly.pdbx_seq_one_letter_code
_entity_poly.pdbx_strand_id
1 'polypeptide(L)' 'MNTITKTARISALLPFSLVQEIKKESEIKNITQSHIIKKALELWFRKKLESDAKELAKIDFTDLPSENEWSLIQSKIN' A
#
# COMPACT_ATOMS: atom_id res chain seq x y z
N MET A 1 18.07 -18.06 5.88
CA MET A 1 16.63 -18.35 6.08
C MET A 1 15.97 -18.38 4.72
N ASN A 2 15.57 -19.56 4.22
CA ASN A 2 14.77 -19.66 3.00
C ASN A 2 13.31 -19.35 3.35
N THR A 3 12.87 -18.12 3.09
CA THR A 3 11.45 -17.76 3.19
C THR A 3 10.73 -18.33 1.97
N ILE A 4 10.23 -19.56 2.09
CA ILE A 4 9.24 -20.09 1.15
C ILE A 4 7.98 -19.25 1.33
N THR A 5 7.83 -18.21 0.53
CA THR A 5 6.63 -17.36 0.54
C THR A 5 5.45 -18.19 0.07
N LYS A 6 4.57 -18.59 1.01
CA LYS A 6 3.28 -19.18 0.67
C LYS A 6 2.46 -18.15 -0.09
N THR A 7 2.06 -18.48 -1.31
CA THR A 7 1.14 -17.65 -2.10
C THR A 7 -0.23 -17.65 -1.42
N ALA A 8 -0.64 -16.50 -0.88
CA ALA A 8 -2.00 -16.32 -0.36
C ALA A 8 -3.01 -16.30 -1.52
N ARG A 9 -4.06 -17.12 -1.42
CA ARG A 9 -5.18 -17.08 -2.37
C ARG A 9 -6.18 -16.03 -1.89
N ILE A 10 -6.47 -15.06 -2.75
CA ILE A 10 -7.41 -13.97 -2.46
C ILE A 10 -8.60 -14.12 -3.39
N SER A 11 -9.80 -14.10 -2.83
CA SER A 11 -11.06 -14.03 -3.57
C SER A 11 -11.65 -12.64 -3.36
N ALA A 12 -11.97 -11.95 -4.44
CA ALA A 12 -12.55 -10.61 -4.40
C ALA A 12 -13.70 -10.50 -5.40
N LEU A 13 -14.73 -9.73 -5.03
CA LEU A 13 -15.80 -9.35 -5.94
C LEU A 13 -15.39 -8.07 -6.65
N LEU A 14 -15.39 -8.10 -7.98
CA LEU A 14 -15.03 -6.98 -8.83
C LEU A 14 -16.22 -6.58 -9.71
N PRO A 15 -16.35 -5.30 -10.09
CA PRO A 15 -17.34 -4.88 -11.06
C PRO A 15 -17.26 -5.69 -12.36
N PHE A 16 -18.40 -6.05 -12.93
CA PHE A 16 -18.46 -6.88 -14.14
C PHE A 16 -17.66 -6.29 -15.31
N SER A 17 -17.76 -4.98 -15.52
CA SER A 17 -17.01 -4.26 -16.56
C SER A 17 -15.50 -4.47 -16.44
N LEU A 18 -14.97 -4.39 -15.22
CA LEU A 18 -13.56 -4.60 -14.94
C LEU A 18 -13.14 -6.07 -15.19
N VAL A 19 -13.98 -7.03 -14.82
CA VAL A 19 -13.72 -8.46 -15.10
C VAL A 19 -13.63 -8.73 -16.60
N GLN A 20 -14.52 -8.13 -17.40
CA GLN A 20 -14.50 -8.24 -18.86
C GLN A 20 -13.21 -7.63 -19.44
N GLU A 21 -12.81 -6.46 -18.96
CA GLU A 21 -11.59 -5.80 -19.41
C GLU A 21 -10.34 -6.63 -19.08
N ILE A 22 -10.24 -7.16 -17.85
CA ILE A 22 -9.14 -8.04 -17.44
C ILE A 22 -9.10 -9.31 -18.31
N LYS A 23 -10.26 -9.89 -18.62
CA LYS A 23 -10.35 -11.07 -19.48
C LYS A 23 -9.85 -10.76 -20.90
N LYS A 24 -10.28 -9.64 -21.48
CA LYS A 24 -9.84 -9.19 -22.80
C LYS A 24 -8.32 -8.97 -22.85
N GLU A 25 -7.76 -8.29 -21.86
CA GLU A 25 -6.31 -8.06 -21.76
C GLU A 25 -5.52 -9.36 -21.57
N SER A 26 -6.08 -10.31 -20.81
CA SER A 26 -5.51 -11.64 -20.60
C SER A 26 -5.38 -12.41 -21.93
N GLU A 27 -6.41 -12.34 -22.77
CA GLU A 27 -6.43 -12.96 -24.09
C GLU A 27 -5.44 -12.27 -25.06
N ILE A 28 -5.44 -10.94 -25.11
CA ILE A 28 -4.55 -10.17 -26.01
C ILE A 28 -3.07 -10.42 -25.69
N LYS A 29 -2.72 -10.44 -24.40
CA LYS A 29 -1.33 -10.54 -23.93
C LYS A 29 -0.88 -11.98 -23.67
N ASN A 30 -1.77 -12.96 -23.80
CA ASN A 30 -1.53 -14.36 -23.48
C ASN A 30 -0.91 -14.57 -22.07
N ILE A 31 -1.48 -13.88 -21.08
CA ILE A 31 -1.06 -13.95 -19.67
C ILE A 31 -2.28 -14.23 -18.80
N THR A 32 -2.08 -14.80 -17.61
CA THR A 32 -3.20 -15.09 -16.71
C THR A 32 -3.82 -13.81 -16.15
N GLN A 33 -5.14 -13.82 -15.94
CA GLN A 33 -5.86 -12.72 -15.26
C GLN A 33 -5.26 -12.40 -13.89
N SER A 34 -4.81 -13.43 -13.15
CA SER A 34 -4.13 -13.26 -11.86
C SER A 34 -2.83 -12.46 -11.98
N HIS A 35 -2.08 -12.63 -13.06
CA HIS A 35 -0.86 -11.87 -13.32
C HIS A 35 -1.17 -10.39 -13.58
N ILE A 36 -2.21 -10.11 -14.36
CA ILE A 36 -2.67 -8.74 -14.64
C ILE A 36 -3.07 -8.04 -13.34
N ILE A 37 -3.90 -8.70 -12.51
CA ILE A 37 -4.34 -8.16 -11.23
C ILE A 37 -3.15 -7.94 -10.30
N LYS A 38 -2.24 -8.91 -10.21
CA LYS A 38 -1.02 -8.79 -9.40
C LYS A 38 -0.20 -7.56 -9.82
N LYS A 39 0.02 -7.35 -11.11
CA LYS A 39 0.75 -6.20 -11.63
C LYS A 39 0.05 -4.88 -11.33
N ALA A 40 -1.28 -4.83 -11.49
CA ALA A 40 -2.06 -3.64 -11.15
C ALA A 40 -1.94 -3.29 -9.65
N LEU A 41 -2.03 -4.30 -8.77
CA LEU A 41 -1.86 -4.14 -7.33
C LEU A 41 -0.45 -3.67 -6.96
N GLU A 42 0.60 -4.25 -7.57
CA GLU A 42 1.99 -3.82 -7.36
C GLU A 42 2.18 -2.34 -7.72
N LEU A 43 1.64 -1.91 -8.86
CA LEU A 43 1.73 -0.52 -9.32
C LEU A 43 0.97 0.44 -8.40
N TRP A 44 -0.26 0.07 -8.01
CA TRP A 44 -1.05 0.86 -7.08
C TRP A 44 -0.37 0.99 -5.73
N PHE A 45 0.12 -0.13 -5.17
CA PHE A 45 0.76 -0.15 -3.87
C PHE A 45 2.03 0.70 -3.85
N ARG A 46 2.85 0.61 -4.91
CA ARG A 46 4.02 1.48 -5.05
C ARG A 46 3.65 2.96 -5.06
N LYS A 47 2.63 3.35 -5.84
CA LYS A 47 2.15 4.74 -5.85
C LYS A 47 1.64 5.19 -4.50
N LYS A 48 0.94 4.31 -3.77
CA LYS A 48 0.44 4.59 -2.43
C LYS A 48 1.61 4.82 -1.46
N LEU A 49 2.60 3.94 -1.45
CA LEU A 49 3.82 4.11 -0.64
C LEU A 49 4.57 5.39 -0.96
N GLU A 50 4.72 5.73 -2.24
CA GLU A 50 5.36 6.98 -2.66
C GLU A 50 4.58 8.21 -2.18
N SER A 51 3.24 8.16 -2.19
CA SER A 51 2.38 9.21 -1.63
C SER A 51 2.53 9.33 -0.13
N ASP A 52 2.47 8.21 0.59
CA ASP A 52 2.54 8.17 2.05
C ASP A 52 3.93 8.63 2.53
N ALA A 53 5.01 8.22 1.84
CA ALA A 53 6.36 8.69 2.13
C ALA A 53 6.49 10.21 1.93
N LYS A 54 5.86 10.79 0.90
CA LYS A 54 5.85 12.25 0.69
C LYS A 54 5.06 12.97 1.77
N GLU A 55 4.01 12.37 2.30
CA GLU A 55 3.23 12.93 3.41
C GLU A 55 4.04 12.89 4.71
N LEU A 56 4.65 11.75 5.04
CA LEU A 56 5.52 11.61 6.20
C LEU A 56 6.74 12.51 6.14
N ALA A 57 7.33 12.71 4.95
CA ALA A 57 8.47 13.60 4.78
C ALA A 57 8.14 15.10 4.98
N LYS A 58 6.85 15.47 5.03
CA LYS A 58 6.43 16.84 5.39
C LYS A 58 6.37 17.05 6.91
N ILE A 59 6.42 15.99 7.70
CA ILE A 59 6.52 16.09 9.15
C ILE A 59 7.93 16.61 9.44
N ASP A 60 8.02 17.86 9.87
CA ASP A 60 9.30 18.48 10.23
C ASP A 60 9.61 18.16 11.70
N PHE A 61 10.88 18.09 12.07
CA PHE A 61 11.28 17.81 13.46
C PHE A 61 10.86 18.93 14.43
N THR A 62 10.41 20.06 13.90
CA THR A 62 9.78 21.15 14.64
C THR A 62 8.33 20.88 15.05
N ASP A 63 7.68 19.84 14.49
CA ASP A 63 6.36 19.36 14.95
C ASP A 63 6.47 18.43 16.16
N LEU A 64 7.69 18.05 16.56
CA LEU A 64 7.93 17.36 17.81
C LEU A 64 7.91 18.38 18.96
N PRO A 65 7.34 18.03 20.13
CA PRO A 65 7.40 18.90 21.29
C PRO A 65 8.86 19.23 21.61
N SER A 66 9.13 20.48 21.94
CA SER A 66 10.41 20.87 22.52
C SER A 66 10.63 20.13 23.86
N GLU A 67 11.88 20.08 24.34
CA GLU A 67 12.21 19.44 25.63
C GLU A 67 11.37 20.00 26.80
N ASN A 68 11.06 21.30 26.74
CA ASN A 68 10.20 21.97 27.71
C ASN A 68 8.73 21.52 27.60
N GLU A 69 8.23 21.32 26.38
CA GLU A 69 6.86 20.83 26.15
C GLU A 69 6.72 19.34 26.50
N TRP A 70 7.76 18.53 26.24
CA TRP A 70 7.82 17.13 26.68
C TRP A 70 7.73 16.98 28.20
N SER A 71 8.46 17.82 28.93
CA SER A 71 8.43 17.86 30.40
C SER A 71 7.02 18.19 30.92
N LEU A 72 6.29 19.09 30.26
CA LEU A 72 4.91 19.43 30.59
C LEU A 72 3.93 18.28 30.28
N ILE A 73 4.10 17.58 29.16
CA ILE A 73 3.27 16.42 28.79
C ILE A 73 3.44 15.29 29.80
N GLN A 74 4.67 14.96 30.20
CA GLN A 74 4.93 13.91 31.20
C GLN A 74 4.37 14.26 32.58
N SER A 75 4.45 15.53 32.98
CA SER A 75 3.92 15.98 34.28
C SER A 75 2.39 15.94 34.39
N LYS A 76 1.65 15.94 33.27
CA LYS A 76 0.18 15.81 33.24
C LYS A 76 -0.31 14.36 33.30
N ILE A 77 0.56 13.40 33.05
CA ILE A 77 0.25 11.96 33.05
C ILE A 77 0.49 11.35 34.45
N ASN A 78 1.27 12.03 35.30
CA ASN A 78 1.40 11.76 36.74
C ASN A 78 0.35 12.52 37.55
#